data_AF-A0A3A5K9Z5-F1
#
_entry.id   AF-A0A3A5K9Z5-F1
#
_cell.length_a   1.000
_cell.length_b   1.000
_cell.length_c   1.000
_cell.angle_alpha   90.00
_cell.angle_beta   90.00
_cell.angle_gamma   90.00
#
_symmetry.space_group_name_H-M   'P 1'
#
loop_
_entity.id
_entity.type
_entity.pdbx_description
1 polymer ?
#
loop_
_entity_poly.entity_id
_entity_poly.type
_entity_poly.pdbx_seq_one_letter_code
_entity_poly.pdbx_strand_id
1 'polypeptide(L)'
;MADGGMNVTKFESKSHNNPDEIRTPDKTCVEVVRLPGFTIGRLNMEPGWKWSECVKPVVKTDSCQVSHVGYVVSGTLTVRLNDGTQKTFEQGMSYTIPSGHDAWVEGNERFVCIEVMSAEQYAKPA
;
A
#
# COMPACT_ATOMS: atom_id res chain seq x y z
N MET A 1 -8.69 7.64 -31.51
CA MET A 1 -7.99 8.68 -30.74
C MET A 1 -6.59 8.16 -30.51
N ALA A 2 -5.55 8.89 -30.93
CA ALA A 2 -4.17 8.44 -30.79
C ALA A 2 -3.90 8.10 -29.31
N ASP A 3 -3.44 6.87 -29.10
CA ASP A 3 -2.96 6.37 -27.83
C ASP A 3 -1.81 7.27 -27.38
N GLY A 4 -2.08 8.17 -26.42
CA GLY A 4 -1.07 9.02 -25.81
C GLY A 4 -0.15 8.12 -25.00
N GLY A 5 0.84 7.54 -25.68
CA GLY A 5 1.63 6.42 -25.17
C GLY A 5 2.17 6.66 -23.76
N MET A 6 2.18 5.60 -22.95
CA MET A 6 2.90 5.58 -21.68
C MET A 6 4.39 5.81 -21.93
N ASN A 7 4.84 7.04 -21.71
CA ASN A 7 6.21 7.46 -21.96
C ASN A 7 6.91 7.81 -20.65
N VAL A 8 8.11 7.28 -20.44
CA VAL A 8 9.04 7.76 -19.42
C VAL A 8 9.93 8.80 -20.08
N THR A 9 9.85 10.05 -19.62
CA THR A 9 10.53 11.19 -20.27
C THR A 9 11.87 11.56 -19.64
N LYS A 10 12.19 10.98 -18.47
CA LYS A 10 13.43 11.25 -17.74
C LYS A 10 14.09 9.94 -17.33
N PHE A 11 15.39 9.82 -17.64
CA PHE A 11 16.22 8.71 -17.18
C PHE A 11 16.79 9.04 -15.80
N GLU A 12 16.16 8.55 -14.75
CA GLU A 12 16.61 8.72 -13.37
C GLU A 12 16.26 7.52 -12.50
N SER A 13 16.90 7.43 -11.33
CA SER A 13 16.62 6.43 -10.32
C SER A 13 16.51 7.08 -8.96
N LYS A 14 15.60 6.56 -8.13
CA LYS A 14 15.45 6.93 -6.72
C LYS A 14 15.32 5.65 -5.91
N SER A 15 15.74 5.70 -4.65
CA SER A 15 15.79 4.52 -3.78
C SER A 15 14.79 4.63 -2.65
N HIS A 16 14.03 3.56 -2.40
CA HIS A 16 13.20 3.45 -1.19
C HIS A 16 14.02 3.38 0.11
N ASN A 17 15.35 3.18 0.03
CA ASN A 17 16.23 3.30 1.20
C ASN A 17 16.54 4.78 1.55
N ASN A 18 16.20 5.72 0.67
CA ASN A 18 16.20 7.16 0.94
C ASN A 18 14.97 7.78 0.26
N PRO A 19 13.76 7.47 0.77
CA PRO A 19 12.51 7.85 0.11
C PRO A 19 12.25 9.36 0.26
N ASP A 20 11.36 9.88 -0.58
CA ASP A 20 10.98 11.30 -0.52
C ASP A 20 10.11 11.62 0.69
N GLU A 21 9.39 10.63 1.17
CA GLU A 21 8.53 10.73 2.34
C GLU A 21 8.48 9.36 3.04
N ILE A 22 8.49 9.40 4.37
CA ILE A 22 8.23 8.25 5.22
C ILE A 22 7.01 8.57 6.08
N ARG A 23 6.03 7.66 6.11
CA ARG A 23 4.91 7.71 7.07
C ARG A 23 5.00 6.52 8.00
N THR A 24 4.90 6.75 9.30
CA THR A 24 5.04 5.72 10.33
C THR A 24 3.84 5.64 11.29
N PRO A 25 2.62 5.32 10.82
CA PRO A 25 1.57 4.83 11.71
C PRO A 25 2.04 3.64 12.53
N ASP A 26 1.33 3.28 13.59
CA ASP A 26 1.69 2.14 14.42
C ASP A 26 1.90 0.87 13.57
N LYS A 27 2.98 0.11 13.84
CA LYS A 27 3.36 -1.10 13.08
C LYS A 27 3.42 -0.95 11.55
N THR A 28 3.52 0.27 11.04
CA THR A 28 3.43 0.59 9.61
C THR A 28 4.62 1.45 9.21
N CYS A 29 5.25 1.14 8.09
CA CYS A 29 6.19 2.05 7.42
C CYS A 29 5.81 2.17 5.95
N VAL A 30 5.46 3.38 5.51
CA VAL A 30 5.15 3.72 4.12
C VAL A 30 6.30 4.56 3.58
N GLU A 31 7.08 3.99 2.68
CA GLU A 31 8.19 4.67 2.00
C GLU A 31 7.71 5.09 0.61
N VAL A 32 7.66 6.39 0.34
CA VAL A 32 7.14 6.93 -0.92
C VAL A 32 8.27 7.49 -1.76
N VAL A 33 8.34 7.04 -3.01
CA VAL A 33 9.23 7.61 -4.03
C VAL A 33 8.38 8.19 -5.15
N ARG A 34 8.65 9.44 -5.51
CA ARG A 34 8.00 10.18 -6.59
C ARG A 34 8.97 10.36 -7.74
N LEU A 35 8.54 9.88 -8.91
CA LEU A 35 9.17 10.05 -10.21
C LEU A 35 8.24 10.92 -11.09
N PRO A 36 8.71 11.50 -12.20
CA PRO A 36 7.88 12.29 -13.09
C PRO A 36 6.71 11.47 -13.64
N GLY A 37 5.50 11.76 -13.15
CA GLY A 37 4.26 11.07 -13.57
C GLY A 37 3.97 9.76 -12.84
N PHE A 38 4.80 9.33 -11.89
CA PHE A 38 4.65 8.04 -11.20
C PHE A 38 4.97 8.16 -9.71
N THR A 39 4.18 7.50 -8.87
CA THR A 39 4.50 7.34 -7.45
C THR A 39 4.55 5.85 -7.12
N ILE A 40 5.64 5.41 -6.51
CA ILE A 40 5.81 4.02 -6.08
C ILE A 40 6.02 4.01 -4.58
N GLY A 41 5.16 3.27 -3.87
CA GLY A 41 5.28 3.02 -2.44
C GLY A 41 5.89 1.66 -2.15
N ARG A 42 6.74 1.58 -1.13
CA ARG A 42 7.05 0.33 -0.44
C ARG A 42 6.39 0.39 0.93
N LEU A 43 5.43 -0.49 1.19
CA LEU A 43 4.72 -0.56 2.45
C LEU A 43 5.23 -1.76 3.24
N ASN A 44 5.47 -1.55 4.53
CA ASN A 44 5.90 -2.55 5.46
C ASN A 44 4.91 -2.57 6.63
N MET A 45 4.36 -3.75 6.94
CA MET A 45 3.44 -3.95 8.04
C MET A 45 3.96 -5.06 8.95
N GLU A 46 4.15 -4.76 10.22
CA GLU A 46 4.70 -5.70 11.20
C GLU A 46 3.71 -6.83 11.55
N PRO A 47 4.19 -7.95 12.10
CA PRO A 47 3.33 -8.96 12.70
C PRO A 47 2.31 -8.37 13.70
N GLY A 48 1.07 -8.84 13.61
CA GLY A 48 -0.05 -8.31 14.39
C GLY A 48 -0.49 -6.90 13.99
N TRP A 49 -0.10 -6.41 12.81
CA TRP A 49 -0.68 -5.21 12.22
C TRP A 49 -2.11 -5.48 11.73
N LYS A 50 -3.00 -4.52 11.98
CA LYS A 50 -4.36 -4.48 11.43
C LYS A 50 -4.72 -3.05 11.09
N TRP A 51 -5.27 -2.81 9.89
CA TRP A 51 -5.58 -1.47 9.40
C TRP A 51 -6.47 -0.71 10.38
N SER A 52 -7.53 -1.35 10.91
CA SER A 52 -8.46 -0.73 11.86
C SER A 52 -7.84 -0.30 13.19
N GLU A 53 -6.67 -0.84 13.55
CA GLU A 53 -5.96 -0.55 14.80
C GLU A 53 -4.82 0.43 14.56
N CYS A 54 -4.10 0.25 13.47
CA CYS A 54 -2.85 0.95 13.20
C CYS A 54 -3.03 2.21 12.34
N VAL A 55 -3.96 2.18 11.38
CA VAL A 55 -4.12 3.25 10.38
C VAL A 55 -5.40 4.06 10.59
N LYS A 56 -6.51 3.41 10.98
CA LYS A 56 -7.76 4.09 11.31
C LYS A 56 -7.58 5.28 12.27
N PRO A 57 -6.79 5.21 13.36
CA PRO A 57 -6.59 6.36 14.25
C PRO A 57 -5.95 7.58 13.56
N VAL A 58 -5.18 7.36 12.49
CA VAL A 58 -4.50 8.42 11.71
C VAL A 58 -5.47 9.06 10.71
N VAL A 59 -6.23 8.23 9.98
CA VAL A 59 -7.05 8.68 8.84
C VAL A 59 -8.53 8.93 9.18
N LYS A 60 -8.97 8.52 10.37
CA LYS A 60 -10.30 8.80 10.94
C LYS A 60 -11.50 8.35 10.08
N THR A 61 -11.34 7.28 9.30
CA THR A 61 -12.42 6.63 8.55
C THR A 61 -12.77 5.26 9.14
N ASP A 62 -13.97 4.73 8.85
CA ASP A 62 -14.41 3.46 9.43
C ASP A 62 -13.75 2.23 8.81
N SER A 63 -13.47 2.29 7.51
CA SER A 63 -12.62 1.35 6.78
C SER A 63 -11.70 2.10 5.82
N CYS A 64 -10.71 1.41 5.22
CA CYS A 64 -9.80 2.01 4.26
C CYS A 64 -10.57 2.46 3.02
N GLN A 65 -10.50 3.74 2.67
CA GLN A 65 -11.19 4.30 1.49
C GLN A 65 -10.28 4.46 0.28
N VAL A 66 -8.99 4.10 0.40
CA VAL A 66 -8.03 4.17 -0.70
C VAL A 66 -8.15 2.92 -1.56
N SER A 67 -8.11 3.06 -2.88
CA SER A 67 -8.02 1.90 -3.79
C SER A 67 -6.56 1.51 -3.99
N HIS A 68 -6.30 0.21 -4.07
CA HIS A 68 -4.94 -0.33 -4.14
C HIS A 68 -4.70 -1.11 -5.42
N VAL A 69 -3.48 -0.99 -5.93
CA VAL A 69 -2.91 -1.84 -6.98
C VAL A 69 -1.47 -2.10 -6.57
N GLY A 70 -1.13 -3.36 -6.34
CA GLY A 70 0.17 -3.69 -5.79
C GLY A 70 0.64 -5.11 -6.03
N TYR A 71 1.82 -5.40 -5.50
CA TYR A 71 2.50 -6.68 -5.57
C TYR A 71 3.10 -7.05 -4.21
N VAL A 72 2.88 -8.29 -3.77
CA VAL A 72 3.42 -8.81 -2.50
C VAL A 72 4.86 -9.25 -2.67
N VAL A 73 5.76 -8.59 -1.96
CA VAL A 73 7.20 -8.92 -1.92
C VAL A 73 7.48 -10.04 -0.91
N SER A 74 6.87 -9.98 0.28
CA SER A 74 7.03 -10.99 1.33
C SER A 74 5.86 -10.96 2.33
N GLY A 75 5.72 -12.02 3.13
CA GLY A 75 4.65 -12.20 4.10
C GLY A 75 3.27 -12.44 3.48
N THR A 76 2.26 -12.40 4.35
CA THR A 76 0.87 -12.71 4.00
C THR A 76 -0.07 -11.65 4.57
N LEU A 77 -1.00 -11.17 3.74
CA LEU A 77 -2.01 -10.19 4.13
C LEU A 77 -3.40 -10.71 3.80
N THR A 78 -4.29 -10.71 4.78
CA THR A 78 -5.70 -10.93 4.55
C THR A 78 -6.43 -9.60 4.48
N VAL A 79 -7.30 -9.47 3.48
CA VAL A 79 -8.14 -8.29 3.25
C VAL A 79 -9.60 -8.72 3.29
N ARG A 80 -10.42 -7.95 4.02
CA ARG A 80 -11.87 -8.13 4.08
C ARG A 80 -12.57 -6.85 3.64
N LEU A 81 -13.39 -6.95 2.61
CA LEU A 81 -14.25 -5.86 2.15
C LEU A 81 -15.43 -5.65 3.10
N ASN A 82 -16.05 -4.48 3.04
CA ASN A 82 -17.24 -4.15 3.84
C ASN A 82 -18.42 -5.12 3.62
N ASP A 83 -18.52 -5.75 2.44
CA ASP A 83 -19.56 -6.76 2.14
C ASP A 83 -19.25 -8.15 2.75
N GLY A 84 -18.11 -8.29 3.43
CA GLY A 84 -17.65 -9.52 4.04
C GLY A 84 -16.77 -10.39 3.14
N THR A 85 -16.64 -10.08 1.85
CA THR A 85 -15.74 -10.79 0.94
C THR A 85 -14.31 -10.72 1.45
N GLN A 86 -13.64 -11.86 1.50
CA GLN A 86 -12.28 -11.96 2.03
C GLN A 86 -11.35 -12.64 1.03
N LYS A 87 -10.13 -12.13 0.92
CA LYS A 87 -9.03 -12.74 0.17
C LYS A 87 -7.75 -12.63 0.97
N THR A 88 -6.89 -13.62 0.82
CA THR A 88 -5.54 -13.62 1.39
C THR A 88 -4.54 -13.55 0.23
N PHE A 89 -3.56 -12.68 0.38
CA PHE A 89 -2.50 -12.45 -0.58
C PHE A 89 -1.17 -12.90 0.02
N GLU A 90 -0.39 -13.61 -0.78
CA GLU A 90 0.91 -14.17 -0.40
C GLU A 90 1.99 -13.68 -1.36
N GLN A 91 3.25 -13.92 -1.00
CA GLN A 91 4.42 -13.57 -1.82
C GLN A 91 4.24 -13.96 -3.30
N GLY A 92 4.56 -13.02 -4.19
CA GLY A 92 4.47 -13.23 -5.64
C GLY A 92 3.11 -12.86 -6.25
N MET A 93 2.10 -12.58 -5.44
CA MET A 93 0.78 -12.18 -5.95
C MET A 93 0.72 -10.69 -6.28
N SER A 94 0.12 -10.36 -7.41
CA SER A 94 -0.41 -9.03 -7.70
C SER A 94 -1.86 -8.93 -7.25
N TYR A 95 -2.28 -7.76 -6.78
CA TYR A 95 -3.62 -7.56 -6.26
C TYR A 95 -4.22 -6.22 -6.67
N THR A 96 -5.54 -6.18 -6.66
CA THR A 96 -6.32 -4.95 -6.57
C THR A 96 -7.24 -5.04 -5.36
N ILE A 97 -7.42 -3.92 -4.66
CA ILE A 97 -8.35 -3.83 -3.54
C ILE A 97 -9.20 -2.57 -3.75
N PRO A 98 -10.52 -2.69 -3.90
CA PRO A 98 -11.40 -1.53 -3.99
C PRO A 98 -11.49 -0.81 -2.65
N SER A 99 -11.90 0.47 -2.65
CA SER A 99 -12.24 1.19 -1.41
C SER A 99 -13.29 0.44 -0.58
N GLY A 100 -13.14 0.50 0.74
CA GLY A 100 -14.08 -0.08 1.70
C GLY A 100 -13.62 -1.44 2.21
N HIS A 101 -12.51 -1.46 2.93
CA HIS A 101 -11.92 -2.70 3.47
C HIS A 101 -11.14 -2.50 4.76
N ASP A 102 -11.00 -3.60 5.49
CA ASP A 102 -10.01 -3.77 6.55
C ASP A 102 -8.97 -4.80 6.08
N ALA A 103 -7.79 -4.78 6.70
CA ALA A 103 -6.71 -5.69 6.34
C ALA A 103 -5.86 -6.01 7.57
N TRP A 104 -5.26 -7.20 7.61
CA TRP A 104 -4.35 -7.59 8.68
C TRP A 104 -3.26 -8.52 8.17
N VAL A 105 -2.09 -8.41 8.80
CA VAL A 105 -0.95 -9.30 8.54
C VAL A 105 -1.21 -10.64 9.19
N GLU A 106 -1.02 -11.71 8.42
CA GLU A 106 -1.10 -13.07 8.92
C GLU A 106 0.27 -13.56 9.42
N GLY A 107 0.26 -14.34 10.50
CA GLY A 107 1.45 -14.97 11.03
C GLY A 107 2.48 -14.00 11.63
N ASN A 108 3.75 -14.41 11.59
CA ASN A 108 4.87 -13.74 12.27
C ASN A 108 5.90 -13.14 11.29
N GLU A 109 5.61 -13.15 10.00
CA GLU A 109 6.45 -12.53 8.98
C GLU A 109 5.94 -11.12 8.67
N ARG A 110 6.86 -10.17 8.51
CA ARG A 110 6.51 -8.82 8.06
C ARG A 110 5.94 -8.88 6.65
N PHE A 111 4.78 -8.28 6.45
CA PHE A 111 4.23 -8.11 5.11
C PHE A 111 4.91 -6.91 4.44
N VAL A 112 5.42 -7.14 3.24
CA VAL A 112 6.04 -6.10 2.40
C VAL A 112 5.38 -6.12 1.04
N CYS A 113 4.93 -4.96 0.57
CA CYS A 113 4.38 -4.82 -0.78
C CYS A 113 4.88 -3.57 -1.51
N ILE A 114 4.78 -3.61 -2.84
CA ILE A 114 4.94 -2.45 -3.71
C ILE A 114 3.56 -1.96 -4.14
N GLU A 115 3.30 -0.67 -3.98
CA GLU A 115 2.04 -0.01 -4.34
C GLU A 115 2.27 1.01 -5.45
N VAL A 116 1.48 0.93 -6.52
CA VAL A 116 1.62 1.80 -7.71
C VAL A 116 0.42 2.75 -7.90
N MET A 117 -0.67 2.55 -7.15
CA MET A 117 -1.85 3.43 -7.17
C MET A 117 -2.00 4.22 -5.87
N SER A 118 -1.92 3.53 -4.73
CA SER A 118 -2.34 4.09 -3.43
C SER A 118 -1.27 4.94 -2.73
N ALA A 119 0.00 4.81 -3.12
CA ALA A 119 1.16 5.29 -2.38
C ALA A 119 1.11 6.79 -2.03
N GLU A 120 0.60 7.62 -2.94
CA GLU A 120 0.51 9.07 -2.73
C GLU A 120 -0.52 9.44 -1.63
N GLN A 121 -1.55 8.63 -1.40
CA GLN A 121 -2.68 8.97 -0.53
C GLN A 121 -2.71 8.16 0.77
N TYR A 122 -2.21 6.94 0.74
CA TYR A 122 -2.37 5.99 1.84
C TYR A 122 -1.74 6.47 3.15
N ALA A 123 -2.49 6.33 4.26
CA ALA A 123 -2.06 6.67 5.62
C ALA A 123 -1.62 8.13 5.85
N LYS A 124 -2.11 9.08 5.04
CA LYS A 124 -1.99 10.51 5.35
C LYS A 124 -2.96 10.90 6.48
N PRO A 125 -2.54 11.69 7.49
CA PRO A 125 -3.44 12.19 8.52
C PRO A 125 -4.64 12.96 7.94
N ALA A 126 -5.80 12.79 8.58
CA ALA A 126 -7.02 13.56 8.30
C ALA A 126 -7.05 14.90 9.03
#